data_AF-A0A170VQ05-F1
#
_entry.id   AF-A0A170VQ05-F1
#
_cell.length_a   1.000
_cell.length_b   1.000
_cell.length_c   1.000
_cell.angle_alpha   90.00
_cell.angle_beta   90.00
_cell.angle_gamma   90.00
#
_symmetry.space_group_name_H-M   'P 1'
#
loop_
_entity.id
_entity.type
_entity.pdbx_description
1 polymer ?
#
loop_
_entity_poly.entity_id
_entity_poly.type
_entity_poly.pdbx_seq_one_letter_code
_entity_poly.pdbx_strand_id
1 'polypeptide(L)'
;CTSTCDIKLPILYLIDSIVKNVGKTYIPLFTQNIVSTFCAVFEKVDEKVRFQMFKLRQTWNEVFPQKKLFALDVRVHAIDPAWPITATQSVNIHVNPKFLQAHASTSSSSGEITQPINDGIMREELLKQQKELLELQKRKVELELMQTKAILEEQQKKLENQAAGFISEPVVN
;
A
#
# COMPACT_ATOMS: atom_id res chain seq x y z
N CYS A 1 31.67 -15.38 7.09
CA CYS A 1 30.96 -16.45 7.81
C CYS A 1 29.53 -16.58 7.30
N THR A 2 29.30 -17.41 6.28
CA THR A 2 28.02 -17.53 5.55
C THR A 2 27.18 -18.76 5.95
N SER A 3 27.72 -19.66 6.78
CA SER A 3 27.14 -20.99 7.01
C SER A 3 25.81 -21.04 7.79
N THR A 4 25.37 -19.95 8.44
CA THR A 4 24.11 -19.95 9.19
C THR A 4 22.91 -19.51 8.37
N CYS A 5 23.12 -18.92 7.18
CA CYS A 5 22.05 -18.33 6.36
C CYS A 5 21.24 -19.43 5.65
N ASP A 6 21.95 -20.39 5.05
CA ASP A 6 21.38 -21.49 4.28
C ASP A 6 20.52 -22.45 5.12
N ILE A 7 20.76 -22.50 6.44
CA ILE A 7 20.02 -23.39 7.35
C ILE A 7 18.75 -22.72 7.87
N LYS A 8 18.76 -21.39 8.01
CA LYS A 8 17.65 -20.63 8.60
C LYS A 8 16.41 -20.56 7.70
N LEU A 9 16.61 -20.61 6.38
CA LEU A 9 15.50 -20.61 5.42
C LEU A 9 14.71 -21.95 5.46
N PRO A 10 15.35 -23.13 5.37
CA PRO A 10 14.69 -24.42 5.63
C PRO A 10 13.99 -24.49 6.98
N ILE A 11 14.58 -23.91 8.04
CA ILE A 11 13.94 -23.86 9.36
C ILE A 11 12.63 -23.07 9.31
N LEU A 12 12.58 -21.95 8.59
CA LEU A 12 11.37 -21.14 8.48
C LEU A 12 10.25 -21.89 7.73
N TYR A 13 10.61 -22.63 6.67
CA TYR A 13 9.67 -23.51 5.97
C TYR A 13 9.25 -24.72 6.80
N LEU A 14 10.12 -25.25 7.66
CA LEU A 14 9.76 -26.30 8.61
C LEU A 14 8.74 -25.78 9.63
N ILE A 15 8.97 -24.59 10.19
CA ILE A 15 8.00 -23.93 11.08
C ILE A 15 6.66 -23.79 10.38
N ASP A 16 6.65 -23.30 9.13
CA ASP A 16 5.44 -23.16 8.31
C ASP A 16 4.67 -24.48 8.16
N SER A 17 5.38 -25.57 7.83
CA SER A 17 4.78 -26.90 7.71
C SER A 17 4.20 -27.40 9.05
N ILE A 18 4.91 -27.19 10.16
CA ILE A 18 4.45 -27.62 11.50
C ILE A 18 3.19 -26.84 11.90
N VAL A 19 3.16 -25.52 11.71
CA VAL A 19 2.01 -24.70 12.12
C VAL A 19 0.78 -24.96 11.26
N LYS A 20 0.95 -25.32 9.98
CA LYS A 20 -0.15 -25.68 9.07
C LYS A 20 -0.69 -27.09 9.29
N ASN A 21 0.20 -28.09 9.43
CA ASN A 21 -0.21 -29.48 9.47
C ASN A 21 -0.49 -29.99 10.89
N VAL A 22 0.27 -29.52 11.89
CA VAL A 22 0.15 -29.99 13.28
C VAL A 22 -0.56 -28.95 14.15
N GLY A 23 -0.15 -27.69 14.04
CA GLY A 23 -0.77 -26.55 14.72
C GLY A 23 -0.82 -26.73 16.24
N LYS A 24 -2.02 -26.55 16.84
CA LYS A 24 -2.32 -26.79 18.27
C LYS A 24 -1.31 -26.10 19.20
N THR A 25 -0.64 -26.86 20.06
CA THR A 25 0.33 -26.38 21.05
C THR A 25 1.55 -25.69 20.44
N TYR A 26 1.85 -25.94 19.16
CA TYR A 26 3.02 -25.35 18.51
C TYR A 26 2.79 -23.90 18.10
N ILE A 27 1.54 -23.50 17.78
CA ILE A 27 1.22 -22.11 17.41
C ILE A 27 1.63 -21.12 18.51
N PRO A 28 1.23 -21.27 19.79
CA PRO A 28 1.63 -20.32 20.83
C PRO A 28 3.15 -20.34 21.10
N LEU A 29 3.82 -21.49 20.98
CA LEU A 29 5.27 -21.60 21.14
C LEU A 29 6.02 -20.83 20.05
N PHE A 30 5.64 -21.03 18.78
CA PHE A 30 6.25 -20.30 17.67
C PHE A 30 5.86 -18.83 17.66
N THR A 31 4.64 -18.48 18.08
CA THR A 31 4.20 -17.08 18.20
C THR A 31 5.20 -16.25 19.02
N GLN A 32 5.80 -16.78 20.09
CA GLN A 32 6.75 -16.02 20.90
C GLN A 32 7.98 -15.56 20.11
N ASN A 33 8.56 -16.45 19.31
CA ASN A 33 9.86 -16.25 18.67
C ASN A 33 9.77 -15.93 17.17
N ILE A 34 8.62 -16.12 16.51
CA ILE A 34 8.48 -16.04 15.05
C ILE A 34 8.93 -14.70 14.47
N VAL A 35 8.62 -13.59 15.16
CA VAL A 35 9.03 -12.25 14.73
C VAL A 35 10.56 -12.12 14.71
N SER A 36 11.22 -12.59 15.77
CA SER A 36 12.67 -12.53 15.87
C SER A 36 13.35 -13.45 14.85
N THR A 37 12.85 -14.68 14.70
CA THR A 37 13.38 -15.63 13.73
C THR A 37 13.22 -15.09 12.31
N PHE A 38 12.04 -14.58 11.96
CA PHE A 38 11.77 -14.03 10.63
C PHE A 38 12.69 -12.85 10.31
N CYS A 39 12.81 -11.86 11.22
CA CYS A 39 13.69 -10.71 11.01
C CYS A 39 15.16 -11.12 10.85
N ALA A 40 15.63 -12.07 11.67
CA ALA A 40 17.00 -12.56 11.62
C ALA A 40 17.34 -13.32 10.33
N VAL A 41 16.34 -13.94 9.67
CA VAL A 41 16.51 -14.49 8.32
C VAL A 41 16.47 -13.37 7.28
N PHE A 42 15.50 -12.46 7.40
CA PHE A 42 15.24 -11.38 6.43
C PHE A 42 16.44 -10.45 6.21
N GLU A 43 17.16 -10.13 7.28
CA GLU A 43 18.38 -9.29 7.24
C GLU A 43 19.52 -9.93 6.43
N LYS A 44 19.57 -11.27 6.37
CA LYS A 44 20.69 -12.02 5.81
C LYS A 44 20.45 -12.62 4.42
N VAL A 45 19.27 -12.38 3.83
CA VAL A 45 18.89 -12.94 2.53
C VAL A 45 18.79 -11.87 1.45
N ASP A 46 18.99 -12.28 0.20
CA ASP A 46 18.89 -11.41 -0.97
C ASP A 46 17.44 -11.08 -1.34
N GLU A 47 17.26 -10.07 -2.19
CA GLU A 47 15.95 -9.54 -2.62
C GLU A 47 15.01 -10.61 -3.18
N LYS A 48 15.53 -11.54 -4.00
CA LYS A 48 14.75 -12.67 -4.54
C LYS A 48 14.14 -13.54 -3.43
N VAL A 49 14.87 -13.74 -2.34
CA VAL A 49 14.43 -14.55 -1.20
C VAL A 49 13.52 -13.73 -0.29
N ARG A 50 13.74 -12.42 -0.15
CA ARG A 50 12.81 -11.51 0.55
C ARG A 50 11.40 -11.56 -0.05
N PHE A 51 11.29 -11.65 -1.37
CA PHE A 51 9.99 -11.85 -2.03
C PHE A 51 9.33 -13.20 -1.67
N GLN A 52 10.12 -14.27 -1.55
CA GLN A 52 9.61 -15.57 -1.08
C GLN A 52 9.18 -15.51 0.39
N MET A 53 9.94 -14.81 1.23
CA MET A 53 9.57 -14.58 2.63
C MET A 53 8.29 -13.74 2.76
N PHE A 54 8.08 -12.77 1.87
CA PHE A 54 6.82 -12.03 1.78
C PHE A 54 5.64 -12.96 1.49
N LYS A 55 5.78 -13.83 0.48
CA LYS A 55 4.77 -14.87 0.19
C LYS A 55 4.51 -15.77 1.39
N LEU A 56 5.57 -16.21 2.08
CA LEU A 56 5.46 -17.05 3.27
C LEU A 56 4.64 -16.36 4.37
N ARG A 57 4.93 -15.09 4.64
CA ARG A 57 4.19 -14.26 5.61
C ARG A 57 2.71 -14.13 5.25
N GLN A 58 2.33 -14.13 3.97
CA GLN A 58 0.92 -14.08 3.57
C GLN A 58 0.15 -15.36 3.94
N THR A 59 0.84 -16.50 4.01
CA THR A 59 0.19 -17.77 4.41
C THR A 59 -0.07 -17.87 5.92
N TRP A 60 0.43 -16.93 6.70
CA TRP A 60 0.31 -16.92 8.15
C TRP A 60 -0.90 -16.15 8.68
N ASN A 61 -1.64 -15.46 7.80
CA ASN A 61 -2.83 -14.67 8.16
C ASN A 61 -3.91 -15.47 8.91
N GLU A 62 -4.05 -16.76 8.61
CA GLU A 62 -5.03 -17.66 9.24
C GLU A 62 -4.44 -18.46 10.41
N VAL A 63 -3.11 -18.43 10.59
CA VAL A 63 -2.38 -19.25 11.56
C VAL A 63 -2.03 -18.47 12.82
N PHE A 64 -1.56 -17.23 12.65
CA PHE A 64 -1.15 -16.39 13.77
C PHE A 64 -2.13 -15.22 13.98
N PRO A 65 -2.30 -14.75 15.23
CA PRO A 65 -3.13 -13.58 15.51
C PRO A 65 -2.66 -12.34 14.76
N GLN A 66 -3.61 -11.54 14.23
CA GLN A 66 -3.31 -10.35 13.44
C GLN A 66 -2.40 -9.34 14.17
N LYS A 67 -2.58 -9.19 15.49
CA LYS A 67 -1.71 -8.35 16.34
C LYS A 67 -0.24 -8.75 16.24
N LYS A 68 0.05 -10.05 16.13
CA LYS A 68 1.42 -10.55 16.03
C LYS A 68 1.99 -10.36 14.63
N LEU A 69 1.17 -10.58 13.60
CA LEU A 69 1.55 -10.33 12.21
C LEU A 69 1.82 -8.85 11.94
N PHE A 70 1.06 -7.95 12.55
CA PHE A 70 1.36 -6.53 12.51
C PHE A 70 2.71 -6.20 13.15
N ALA A 71 2.99 -6.75 14.34
CA ALA A 71 4.29 -6.53 14.98
C ALA A 71 5.45 -7.08 14.15
N LEU A 72 5.23 -8.17 13.40
CA LEU A 72 6.16 -8.69 12.43
C LEU A 72 6.37 -7.69 11.28
N ASP A 73 5.28 -7.25 10.64
CA ASP A 73 5.33 -6.32 9.50
C ASP A 73 6.04 -5.01 9.87
N VAL A 74 5.75 -4.42 11.03
CA VAL A 74 6.40 -3.18 11.51
C VAL A 74 7.89 -3.40 11.72
N ARG A 75 8.29 -4.54 12.31
CA ARG A 75 9.70 -4.87 12.52
C ARG A 75 10.45 -5.06 11.21
N VAL A 76 9.82 -5.71 10.22
CA VAL A 76 10.44 -5.91 8.90
C VAL A 76 10.49 -4.60 8.12
N HIS A 77 9.44 -3.78 8.19
CA HIS A 77 9.41 -2.44 7.59
C HIS A 77 10.50 -1.50 8.13
N ALA A 78 10.87 -1.64 9.40
CA ALA A 78 12.00 -0.91 9.98
C ALA A 78 13.36 -1.32 9.38
N ILE A 79 13.47 -2.54 8.82
CA ILE A 79 14.66 -3.03 8.12
C ILE A 79 14.61 -2.67 6.63
N ASP A 80 13.43 -2.79 6.03
CA ASP A 80 13.17 -2.51 4.62
C ASP A 80 11.89 -1.64 4.47
N PRO A 81 12.03 -0.34 4.19
CA PRO A 81 10.90 0.57 3.99
C PRO A 81 9.97 0.16 2.83
N ALA A 82 10.42 -0.69 1.90
CA ALA A 82 9.58 -1.21 0.82
C ALA A 82 8.63 -2.33 1.29
N TRP A 83 8.78 -2.83 2.52
CA TRP A 83 7.90 -3.88 3.05
C TRP A 83 6.50 -3.35 3.37
N PRO A 84 5.43 -3.88 2.77
CA PRO A 84 4.08 -3.39 3.04
C PRO A 84 3.55 -3.89 4.39
N ILE A 85 2.96 -2.98 5.17
CA ILE A 85 2.27 -3.33 6.42
C ILE A 85 0.87 -3.83 6.07
N THR A 86 0.74 -5.14 5.91
CA THR A 86 -0.50 -5.79 5.43
C THR A 86 -1.49 -6.12 6.55
N ALA A 87 -1.04 -6.32 7.78
CA ALA A 87 -1.94 -6.50 8.91
C ALA A 87 -2.51 -5.15 9.38
N THR A 88 -3.83 -4.99 9.44
CA THR A 88 -4.45 -3.83 10.07
C THR A 88 -4.57 -4.11 11.57
N GLN A 89 -4.03 -3.23 12.43
CA GLN A 89 -4.47 -3.25 13.82
C GLN A 89 -5.91 -2.73 13.82
N SER A 90 -6.85 -3.55 14.27
CA SER A 90 -8.20 -3.09 14.63
C SER A 90 -8.12 -2.24 15.89
N VAL A 91 -7.56 -1.04 15.77
CA VAL A 91 -7.75 0.02 16.74
C VAL A 91 -9.19 0.50 16.56
N ASN A 92 -10.11 -0.05 17.36
CA ASN A 92 -11.49 0.40 17.41
C ASN A 92 -11.51 1.76 18.13
N ILE A 93 -11.02 2.80 17.44
CA ILE A 93 -10.95 4.16 17.97
C ILE A 93 -12.35 4.73 17.83
N HIS A 94 -13.11 4.69 18.92
CA HIS A 94 -14.35 5.45 19.04
C HIS A 94 -13.99 6.94 19.04
N VAL A 95 -13.95 7.54 17.85
CA VAL A 95 -13.74 8.98 17.70
C VAL A 95 -15.05 9.71 17.98
N ASN A 96 -15.11 10.40 19.13
CA ASN A 96 -16.21 11.31 19.43
C ASN A 96 -16.11 12.52 18.46
N PRO A 97 -17.09 12.78 17.58
CA PRO A 97 -17.01 13.83 16.56
C PRO A 97 -16.86 15.25 17.13
N LYS A 98 -17.14 15.46 18.43
CA LYS A 98 -16.90 16.73 19.13
C LYS A 98 -15.42 17.05 19.39
N PHE A 99 -14.51 16.08 19.27
CA PHE A 99 -13.09 16.27 19.62
C PHE A 99 -12.31 17.09 18.58
N LEU A 100 -12.76 17.11 17.32
CA LEU A 100 -12.08 17.87 16.25
C LEU A 100 -12.47 19.36 16.21
N GLN A 101 -13.54 19.74 16.90
CA GLN A 101 -14.11 21.10 16.81
C GLN A 101 -13.67 22.04 17.94
N ALA A 102 -12.97 21.54 18.96
CA ALA A 102 -12.61 22.31 20.15
C ALA A 102 -11.31 23.13 20.03
N HIS A 103 -10.56 23.06 18.92
CA HIS A 103 -9.29 23.79 18.79
C HIS A 103 -9.35 25.07 17.92
N ALA A 104 -10.55 25.55 17.57
CA ALA A 104 -10.70 26.76 16.76
C ALA A 104 -10.89 28.06 17.58
N SER A 105 -11.08 28.00 18.90
CA SER A 105 -11.35 29.22 19.67
C SER A 105 -10.87 29.12 21.12
N THR A 106 -9.83 29.90 21.46
CA THR A 106 -9.67 30.73 22.69
C THR A 106 -8.22 30.77 23.16
N SER A 107 -7.67 31.97 23.09
CA SER A 107 -6.41 32.40 23.69
C SER A 107 -6.48 32.50 25.22
N SER A 108 -5.35 32.14 25.88
CA SER A 108 -4.84 32.65 27.17
C SER A 108 -5.30 31.98 28.49
N SER A 109 -4.48 31.08 29.05
CA SER A 109 -3.68 31.32 30.29
C SER A 109 -3.03 30.04 30.87
N SER A 110 -1.71 30.16 31.10
CA SER A 110 -0.83 29.44 32.07
C SER A 110 -0.76 27.90 32.09
N GLY A 111 0.42 27.37 31.70
CA GLY A 111 0.85 26.02 32.06
C GLY A 111 1.88 25.36 31.12
N GLU A 112 3.13 25.84 31.17
CA GLU A 112 4.42 25.11 31.00
C GLU A 112 4.65 23.95 29.98
N ILE A 113 5.75 24.12 29.20
CA ILE A 113 6.63 23.15 28.45
C ILE A 113 5.95 22.38 27.28
N THR A 114 6.34 22.41 25.99
CA THR A 114 7.65 22.44 25.31
C THR A 114 7.43 22.77 23.81
N GLN A 115 8.22 23.68 23.23
CA GLN A 115 8.58 23.85 21.79
C GLN A 115 7.51 23.73 20.66
N PRO A 116 7.18 24.84 19.95
CA PRO A 116 6.38 24.81 18.73
C PRO A 116 7.17 25.34 17.52
N ILE A 117 7.67 24.48 16.61
CA ILE A 117 8.26 24.99 15.34
C ILE A 117 7.88 24.18 14.08
N ASN A 118 7.37 22.95 14.12
CA ASN A 118 7.28 22.12 12.90
C ASN A 118 5.88 21.83 12.33
N ASP A 119 4.79 22.27 12.97
CA ASP A 119 3.41 21.92 12.54
C ASP A 119 2.94 22.68 11.29
N GLY A 120 3.45 23.90 11.06
CA GLY A 120 3.06 24.73 9.91
C GLY A 120 3.53 24.15 8.58
N ILE A 121 4.79 23.70 8.53
CA ILE A 121 5.42 23.13 7.33
C ILE A 121 4.73 21.82 6.92
N MET A 122 4.43 20.95 7.90
CA MET A 122 3.78 19.67 7.62
C MET A 122 2.35 19.85 7.07
N ARG A 123 1.62 20.87 7.56
CA ARG A 123 0.27 21.18 7.06
C ARG A 123 0.29 21.75 5.64
N GLU A 124 1.27 22.59 5.33
CA GLU A 124 1.43 23.13 3.98
C GLU A 124 1.78 22.04 2.97
N GLU A 125 2.68 21.12 3.32
CA GLU A 125 3.05 20.00 2.45
C GLU A 125 1.86 19.07 2.18
N LEU A 126 1.03 18.80 3.20
CA LEU A 126 -0.19 18.01 3.01
C LEU A 126 -1.18 18.68 2.04
N LEU A 127 -1.38 20.00 2.16
CA LEU A 127 -2.25 20.75 1.26
C LEU A 127 -1.70 20.76 -0.17
N LYS A 128 -0.39 20.90 -0.31
CA LYS A 128 0.30 20.86 -1.60
C LYS A 128 0.14 19.50 -2.28
N GLN A 129 0.37 18.40 -1.56
CA GLN A 129 0.16 17.05 -2.08
C GLN A 129 -1.29 16.80 -2.50
N GLN A 130 -2.27 17.24 -1.69
CA GLN A 130 -3.69 17.10 -2.04
C GLN A 130 -4.05 17.88 -3.32
N LYS A 131 -3.50 19.08 -3.49
CA LYS A 131 -3.70 19.91 -4.68
C LYS A 131 -3.05 19.30 -5.93
N GLU A 132 -1.83 18.79 -5.80
CA GLU A 132 -1.10 18.14 -6.90
C GLU A 132 -1.85 16.89 -7.38
N LEU A 133 -2.36 16.07 -6.45
CA LEU A 133 -3.16 14.90 -6.77
C LEU A 133 -4.43 15.27 -7.57
N LEU A 134 -5.11 16.35 -7.16
CA LEU A 134 -6.30 16.84 -7.84
C LEU A 134 -5.98 17.34 -9.26
N GLU A 135 -4.85 18.02 -9.43
CA GLU A 135 -4.39 18.47 -10.75
C GLU A 135 -4.05 17.30 -11.67
N LEU A 136 -3.38 16.26 -11.15
CA LEU A 136 -3.08 15.04 -11.91
C LEU A 136 -4.35 14.30 -12.36
N GLN A 137 -5.35 14.19 -11.48
CA GLN A 137 -6.64 13.61 -11.86
C GLN A 137 -7.32 14.42 -12.96
N LYS A 138 -7.30 15.75 -12.87
CA LYS A 138 -7.87 16.63 -13.91
C LYS A 138 -7.15 16.46 -15.25
N ARG A 139 -5.81 16.45 -15.27
CA ARG A 139 -5.01 16.22 -16.48
C ARG A 139 -5.31 14.87 -17.12
N LYS A 140 -5.47 13.82 -16.31
CA LYS A 140 -5.80 12.49 -16.82
C LYS A 140 -7.14 12.49 -17.56
N VAL A 141 -8.17 13.08 -16.96
CA VAL A 141 -9.51 13.19 -17.58
C VAL A 141 -9.45 14.01 -18.87
N GLU A 142 -8.69 15.11 -18.89
CA GLU A 142 -8.52 15.94 -20.07
C GLU A 142 -7.83 15.20 -21.22
N LEU A 143 -6.79 14.40 -20.93
CA LEU A 143 -6.11 13.58 -21.91
C LEU A 143 -7.01 12.47 -22.46
N GLU A 144 -7.78 11.79 -21.59
CA GLU A 144 -8.75 10.78 -22.02
C GLU A 144 -9.84 11.39 -22.91
N LEU A 145 -10.31 12.60 -22.57
CA LEU A 145 -11.28 13.33 -23.39
C LEU A 145 -10.69 13.70 -24.76
N MET A 146 -9.45 14.22 -24.79
CA MET A 146 -8.77 14.60 -26.02
C MET A 146 -8.56 13.37 -26.93
N GLN A 147 -8.10 12.25 -26.35
CA GLN A 147 -7.91 11.01 -27.10
C GLN A 147 -9.23 10.47 -27.65
N THR A 148 -10.27 10.44 -26.83
CA THR A 148 -11.60 9.98 -27.24
C THR A 148 -12.15 10.85 -28.36
N LYS A 149 -12.03 12.17 -28.24
CA LYS A 149 -12.45 13.12 -29.27
C LYS A 149 -11.72 12.89 -30.59
N ALA A 150 -10.38 12.71 -30.55
CA ALA A 150 -9.59 12.45 -31.75
C ALA A 150 -10.01 11.15 -32.46
N ILE A 151 -10.30 10.09 -31.70
CA ILE A 151 -10.79 8.81 -32.26
C ILE A 151 -12.16 8.99 -32.93
N LEU A 152 -13.09 9.68 -32.27
CA LEU A 152 -14.41 9.95 -32.86
C LEU A 152 -14.30 10.79 -34.14
N GLU A 153 -13.45 11.82 -34.14
CA GLU A 153 -13.23 12.66 -35.31
C GLU A 153 -12.65 11.86 -36.49
N GLU A 154 -11.70 10.95 -36.23
CA GLU A 154 -11.15 10.07 -37.26
C GLU A 154 -12.22 9.11 -37.83
N GLN A 155 -13.06 8.53 -36.96
CA GLN A 155 -14.17 7.68 -37.40
C GLN A 155 -15.17 8.45 -38.25
N GLN A 156 -15.53 9.67 -37.84
CA GLN A 156 -16.45 10.52 -38.59
C GLN A 156 -15.88 10.90 -39.95
N LYS A 157 -14.59 11.24 -40.02
CA LYS A 157 -13.92 11.51 -41.30
C LYS A 157 -13.88 10.29 -42.22
N LYS A 158 -13.69 9.08 -41.68
CA LYS A 158 -13.75 7.83 -42.47
C LYS A 158 -15.16 7.58 -43.01
N LEU A 159 -16.18 7.79 -42.18
CA LEU A 159 -17.59 7.69 -42.57
C LEU A 159 -17.95 8.70 -43.66
N GLU A 160 -17.52 9.96 -43.53
CA GLU A 160 -17.78 11.02 -44.51
C GLU A 160 -17.08 10.75 -45.84
N ASN A 161 -15.81 10.33 -45.83
CA ASN A 161 -15.07 9.94 -47.04
C ASN A 161 -15.72 8.74 -47.75
N GLN A 162 -16.26 7.77 -47.00
CA GLN A 162 -16.98 6.63 -47.58
C GLN A 162 -18.34 7.05 -48.14
N ALA A 163 -19.08 7.94 -47.46
CA ALA A 163 -20.35 8.48 -47.94
C ALA A 163 -20.21 9.37 -49.19
N ALA A 164 -19.15 10.19 -49.27
CA ALA A 164 -18.85 11.01 -50.45
C ALA A 164 -18.50 10.16 -51.69
N GLY A 165 -17.94 8.96 -51.49
CA GLY A 165 -17.70 7.98 -52.56
C GLY A 165 -18.97 7.38 -53.18
N PHE A 166 -20.12 7.46 -52.50
CA PHE A 166 -21.40 6.89 -52.95
C PHE A 166 -22.31 7.88 -53.69
N ILE A 167 -22.02 9.20 -53.69
CA ILE A 167 -22.89 10.23 -54.30
C ILE A 167 -22.37 10.67 -55.70
N SER A 168 -21.23 10.14 -56.15
CA SER A 168 -20.59 10.50 -57.42
C SER A 168 -20.90 9.53 -58.56
N GLU A 169 -22.16 9.14 -58.75
CA GLU A 169 -22.60 8.44 -59.96
C GLU A 169 -23.82 9.17 -60.55
N PRO A 170 -23.64 10.00 -61.59
CA PRO A 170 -24.79 10.56 -62.30
C PRO A 170 -25.42 9.44 -63.12
N VAL A 171 -26.67 9.12 -62.81
CA VAL A 171 -27.55 8.35 -63.69
C VAL A 171 -27.61 9.06 -65.04
N VAL A 172 -27.00 8.48 -66.07
CA VAL A 172 -27.23 8.87 -67.46
C VAL A 172 -27.26 7.62 -68.35
N ASN A 173 -28.50 7.27 -68.72
CA ASN A 173 -29.01 6.51 -69.88
C ASN A 173 -28.32 5.22 -70.35
#